data_AF-A0A9E0TJ62-F1
#
_entry.id   AF-A0A9E0TJ62-F1
#
_cell.length_a   1.000
_cell.length_b   1.000
_cell.length_c   1.000
_cell.angle_alpha   90.00
_cell.angle_beta   90.00
_cell.angle_gamma   90.00
#
_symmetry.space_group_name_H-M   'P 1'
#
loop_
_entity.id
_entity.type
_entity.pdbx_description
1 polymer ?
#
loop_
_entity_poly.entity_id
_entity_poly.type
_entity_poly.pdbx_seq_one_letter_code
_entity_poly.pdbx_strand_id
1 'polypeptide(L)'
;HYALLALMSVYGIELLADNIAECRSNVLAVFADDLQIQPEDDLYRAGAHVLAVNLVHGDAREMKTHTGAPITFAEWGYLGKGKYQRRDFRLDNLTHVAKFSAQDSLWADQGKHEIFQPTQTYPAMTVRELAAREEPRP
;
A
#
# COMPACT_ATOMS: atom_id res chain seq x y z
N HIS A 1 6.33 1.66 -17.15
CA HIS A 1 5.64 2.59 -16.22
C HIS A 1 4.32 2.06 -15.70
N TYR A 2 3.41 1.57 -16.56
CA TYR A 2 2.13 1.04 -16.11
C TYR A 2 2.23 -0.24 -15.29
N ALA A 3 3.23 -1.10 -15.54
CA ALA A 3 3.43 -2.31 -14.76
C ALA A 3 3.63 -2.03 -13.25
N LEU A 4 4.48 -1.05 -12.91
CA LEU A 4 4.66 -0.65 -11.50
C LEU A 4 3.38 -0.04 -10.91
N LEU A 5 2.62 0.72 -11.71
CA LEU A 5 1.34 1.27 -11.29
C LEU A 5 0.28 0.17 -11.05
N ALA A 6 0.31 -0.89 -11.85
CA ALA A 6 -0.53 -2.07 -11.63
C ALA A 6 -0.16 -2.73 -10.30
N LEU A 7 1.15 -2.88 -10.00
CA LEU A 7 1.61 -3.40 -8.73
C LEU A 7 1.19 -2.54 -7.53
N MET A 8 1.23 -1.21 -7.69
CA MET A 8 0.73 -0.24 -6.71
C MET A 8 -0.77 -0.34 -6.44
N SER A 9 -1.53 -1.06 -7.28
CA SER A 9 -2.96 -1.30 -7.10
C SER A 9 -3.27 -2.64 -6.41
N VAL A 10 -2.24 -3.43 -6.09
CA VAL A 10 -2.37 -4.71 -5.37
C VAL A 10 -2.24 -4.43 -3.87
N TYR A 11 -3.17 -4.94 -3.07
CA TYR A 11 -3.20 -4.77 -1.62
C TYR A 11 -3.57 -6.09 -0.93
N GLY A 12 -3.08 -6.28 0.29
CA GLY A 12 -3.37 -7.48 1.07
C GLY A 12 -3.00 -7.32 2.53
N ILE A 13 -3.67 -8.09 3.38
CA ILE A 13 -3.32 -8.27 4.78
C ILE A 13 -3.21 -9.77 5.00
N GLU A 14 -2.08 -10.20 5.54
CA GLU A 14 -1.83 -11.60 5.85
C GLU A 14 -1.41 -11.72 7.32
N LEU A 15 -1.94 -12.74 8.00
CA LEU A 15 -1.78 -12.93 9.43
C LEU A 15 -0.48 -13.65 9.77
N LEU A 16 -0.02 -14.55 8.91
CA LEU A 16 1.14 -15.40 9.16
C LEU A 16 2.40 -14.86 8.47
N ALA A 17 3.51 -14.87 9.20
CA ALA A 17 4.79 -14.27 8.77
C ALA A 17 5.42 -14.98 7.56
N ASP A 18 5.25 -16.30 7.45
CA ASP A 18 5.68 -17.10 6.31
C ASP A 18 4.82 -16.82 5.08
N ASN A 19 3.48 -16.83 5.24
CA ASN A 19 2.55 -16.56 4.15
C ASN A 19 2.75 -15.17 3.54
N ILE A 20 2.99 -14.13 4.37
CA ILE A 20 3.20 -12.77 3.84
C ILE A 20 4.51 -12.66 3.05
N ALA A 21 5.57 -13.33 3.53
CA ALA A 21 6.85 -13.37 2.84
C ALA A 21 6.74 -14.11 1.50
N GLU A 22 6.06 -15.27 1.51
CA GLU A 22 5.79 -16.05 0.30
C GLU A 22 4.90 -15.26 -0.68
N CYS A 23 3.85 -14.61 -0.21
CA CYS A 23 2.96 -13.79 -1.03
C CYS A 23 3.72 -12.67 -1.74
N ARG A 24 4.54 -11.91 -1.01
CA ARG A 24 5.39 -10.86 -1.58
C ARG A 24 6.36 -11.42 -2.62
N SER A 25 7.01 -12.55 -2.32
CA SER A 25 7.95 -13.21 -3.22
C SER A 25 7.27 -13.69 -4.51
N ASN A 26 6.11 -14.35 -4.40
CA ASN A 26 5.36 -14.90 -5.54
C ASN A 26 4.88 -13.79 -6.48
N VAL A 27 4.29 -12.71 -5.94
CA VAL A 27 3.84 -11.59 -6.77
C VAL A 27 5.02 -10.89 -7.44
N LEU A 28 6.13 -10.70 -6.71
CA LEU A 28 7.34 -10.10 -7.27
C LEU A 28 7.97 -10.99 -8.36
N ALA A 29 7.93 -12.31 -8.20
CA ALA A 29 8.45 -13.25 -9.19
C ALA A 29 7.68 -13.17 -10.51
N VAL A 30 6.34 -13.13 -10.46
CA VAL A 30 5.50 -12.94 -11.67
C VAL A 30 5.82 -11.60 -12.32
N PHE A 31 5.88 -10.53 -11.54
CA PHE A 31 6.23 -9.20 -12.04
C PHE A 31 7.62 -9.15 -12.71
N ALA A 32 8.59 -9.84 -12.12
CA ALA A 32 9.96 -9.88 -12.62
C ALA A 32 10.07 -10.71 -13.91
N ASP A 33 9.39 -11.86 -13.95
CA ASP A 33 9.35 -12.72 -15.13
C ASP A 33 8.64 -12.05 -16.30
N ASP A 34 7.46 -11.48 -16.09
CA ASP A 34 6.70 -10.79 -17.16
C ASP A 34 7.49 -9.65 -17.82
N LEU A 35 8.33 -8.95 -17.04
CA LEU A 35 9.13 -7.83 -17.50
C LEU A 35 10.58 -8.20 -17.84
N GLN A 36 10.99 -9.44 -17.60
CA GLN A 36 12.35 -9.94 -17.79
C GLN A 36 13.40 -9.08 -17.05
N ILE A 37 13.12 -8.71 -15.80
CA ILE A 37 14.00 -7.90 -14.94
C ILE A 37 14.64 -8.74 -13.83
N GLN A 38 15.78 -8.28 -13.32
CA GLN A 38 16.61 -8.96 -12.33
C GLN A 38 16.65 -8.19 -10.99
N PRO A 39 17.08 -8.82 -9.89
CA PRO A 39 17.17 -8.17 -8.56
C PRO A 39 18.03 -6.89 -8.49
N GLU A 40 18.94 -6.72 -9.45
CA GLU A 40 19.81 -5.55 -9.58
C GLU A 40 19.10 -4.36 -10.20
N ASP A 41 17.99 -4.59 -10.92
CA ASP A 41 17.24 -3.54 -11.59
C ASP A 41 16.47 -2.68 -10.58
N ASP A 42 16.51 -1.36 -10.79
CA ASP A 42 15.74 -0.40 -9.98
C ASP A 42 14.24 -0.73 -10.00
N LEU A 43 13.72 -1.23 -11.13
CA LEU A 43 12.30 -1.58 -11.24
C LEU A 43 11.92 -2.78 -10.38
N TYR A 44 12.80 -3.77 -10.25
CA TYR A 44 12.58 -4.93 -9.39
C TYR A 44 12.53 -4.49 -7.93
N ARG A 45 13.53 -3.71 -7.50
CA ARG A 45 13.64 -3.21 -6.12
C ARG A 45 12.48 -2.27 -5.75
N ALA A 46 12.08 -1.40 -6.68
CA ALA A 46 10.91 -0.56 -6.50
C ALA A 46 9.63 -1.41 -6.37
N GLY A 47 9.50 -2.49 -7.16
CA GLY A 47 8.39 -3.42 -7.07
C GLY A 47 8.35 -4.12 -5.71
N ALA A 48 9.49 -4.61 -5.23
CA ALA A 48 9.62 -5.20 -3.90
C ALA A 48 9.21 -4.21 -2.80
N HIS A 49 9.65 -2.94 -2.88
CA HIS A 49 9.27 -1.90 -1.94
C HIS A 49 7.75 -1.65 -1.94
N VAL A 50 7.13 -1.55 -3.13
CA VAL A 50 5.68 -1.36 -3.26
C VAL A 50 4.92 -2.52 -2.63
N LEU A 51 5.32 -3.77 -2.87
CA LEU A 51 4.69 -4.94 -2.27
C LEU A 51 4.89 -4.98 -0.75
N ALA A 52 6.06 -4.60 -0.24
CA ALA A 52 6.31 -4.52 1.19
C ALA A 52 5.42 -3.48 1.89
N VAL A 53 5.09 -2.39 1.20
CA VAL A 53 4.18 -1.34 1.68
C VAL A 53 2.72 -1.79 1.58
N ASN A 54 2.32 -2.42 0.49
CA ASN A 54 0.91 -2.69 0.20
C ASN A 54 0.40 -4.02 0.78
N LEU A 55 1.28 -5.01 0.96
CA LEU A 55 0.96 -6.31 1.54
C LEU A 55 1.41 -6.31 3.01
N VAL A 56 0.48 -6.10 3.94
CA VAL A 56 0.77 -5.86 5.36
C VAL A 56 0.69 -7.14 6.17
N HIS A 57 1.67 -7.37 7.04
CA HIS A 57 1.61 -8.43 8.06
C HIS A 57 0.77 -7.96 9.25
N GLY A 58 -0.44 -8.49 9.38
CA GLY A 58 -1.39 -8.07 10.42
C GLY A 58 -2.68 -8.89 10.46
N ASP A 59 -3.49 -8.58 11.47
CA ASP A 59 -4.83 -9.14 11.64
C ASP A 59 -5.87 -8.15 11.10
N ALA A 60 -6.50 -8.49 9.98
CA ALA A 60 -7.55 -7.69 9.36
C ALA A 60 -8.83 -7.60 10.20
N ARG A 61 -9.09 -8.57 11.10
CA ARG A 61 -10.26 -8.56 12.00
C ARG A 61 -10.05 -7.56 13.14
N GLU A 62 -8.84 -7.50 13.69
CA GLU A 62 -8.46 -6.49 14.68
C GLU A 62 -8.07 -5.15 14.05
N MET A 63 -7.82 -5.12 12.74
CA MET A 63 -7.29 -3.96 12.00
C MET A 63 -5.94 -3.48 12.54
N LYS A 64 -5.12 -4.42 13.02
CA LYS A 64 -3.79 -4.15 13.58
C LYS A 64 -2.70 -4.92 12.85
N THR A 65 -1.53 -4.33 12.73
CA THR A 65 -0.31 -5.01 12.31
C THR A 65 0.06 -6.08 13.33
N HIS A 66 0.98 -6.97 12.97
CA HIS A 66 1.54 -7.96 13.89
C HIS A 66 2.23 -7.35 15.13
N THR A 67 2.61 -6.07 15.08
CA THR A 67 3.17 -5.31 16.23
C THR A 67 2.09 -4.68 17.12
N GLY A 68 0.81 -4.79 16.74
CA GLY A 68 -0.33 -4.21 17.45
C GLY A 68 -0.64 -2.77 17.05
N ALA A 69 0.11 -2.17 16.10
CA ALA A 69 -0.17 -0.84 15.58
C ALA A 69 -1.38 -0.86 14.62
N PRO A 70 -2.14 0.24 14.45
CA PRO A 70 -3.21 0.29 13.45
C PRO A 70 -2.71 0.04 12.03
N ILE A 71 -3.43 -0.77 11.24
CA ILE A 71 -3.09 -0.97 9.83
C ILE A 71 -3.32 0.32 9.04
N THR A 72 -2.33 0.69 8.23
CA THR A 72 -2.45 1.72 7.21
C THR A 72 -2.38 1.11 5.81
N PHE A 73 -3.11 1.71 4.87
CA PHE A 73 -3.03 1.41 3.45
C PHE A 73 -2.42 2.59 2.72
N ALA A 74 -1.44 2.28 1.88
CA ALA A 74 -0.89 3.24 0.93
C ALA A 74 -1.88 3.47 -0.21
N GLU A 75 -2.03 4.71 -0.62
CA GLU A 75 -2.66 5.10 -1.87
C GLU A 75 -1.57 5.71 -2.74
N TRP A 76 -1.48 5.23 -3.98
CA TRP A 76 -0.46 5.65 -4.93
C TRP A 76 -1.08 6.49 -6.06
N GLY A 77 -0.59 7.71 -6.22
CA GLY A 77 -0.94 8.60 -7.32
C GLY A 77 0.19 8.70 -8.34
N TYR A 78 -0.11 8.48 -9.63
CA TYR A 78 0.84 8.76 -10.71
C TYR A 78 0.76 10.23 -11.14
N LEU A 79 1.84 10.98 -10.92
CA LEU A 79 1.92 12.41 -11.22
C LEU A 79 2.43 12.70 -12.64
N GLY A 80 2.60 11.66 -13.46
CA GLY A 80 3.25 11.77 -14.77
C GLY A 80 4.77 11.76 -14.70
N LYS A 81 5.41 11.65 -15.87
CA LYS A 81 6.89 11.70 -16.03
C LYS A 81 7.66 10.72 -15.11
N GLY A 82 7.09 9.55 -14.83
CA GLY A 82 7.72 8.55 -13.97
C GLY A 82 7.76 8.88 -12.47
N LYS A 83 6.92 9.83 -12.01
CA LYS A 83 6.81 10.21 -10.60
C LYS A 83 5.53 9.69 -9.97
N TYR A 84 5.66 9.20 -8.75
CA TYR A 84 4.60 8.59 -7.95
C TYR A 84 4.54 9.27 -6.59
N GLN A 85 3.34 9.46 -6.04
CA GLN A 85 3.15 9.96 -4.69
C GLN A 85 2.40 8.94 -3.86
N ARG A 86 2.87 8.71 -2.63
CA ARG A 86 2.19 7.88 -1.65
C ARG A 86 1.46 8.73 -0.62
N ARG A 87 0.25 8.30 -0.24
CA ARG A 87 -0.51 8.81 0.90
C ARG A 87 -1.01 7.63 1.72
N ASP A 88 -0.81 7.64 3.03
CA ASP A 88 -1.19 6.51 3.90
C ASP A 88 -2.48 6.82 4.67
N PHE A 89 -3.44 5.91 4.65
CA PHE A 89 -4.74 6.02 5.33
C PHE A 89 -4.93 4.88 6.31
N ARG A 90 -5.52 5.13 7.49
CA ARG A 90 -5.82 4.04 8.43
C ARG A 90 -7.03 3.22 8.00
N LEU A 91 -6.93 1.90 8.13
CA LEU A 91 -7.99 0.98 7.75
C LEU A 91 -9.26 1.13 8.60
N ASP A 92 -9.11 1.31 9.91
CA ASP A 92 -10.25 1.48 10.82
C ASP A 92 -11.14 2.67 10.41
N ASN A 93 -10.52 3.79 10.07
CA ASN A 93 -11.20 4.97 9.53
C ASN A 93 -11.96 4.65 8.23
N LEU A 94 -11.34 3.92 7.29
CA LEU A 94 -11.98 3.55 6.03
C LEU A 94 -13.20 2.63 6.22
N THR A 95 -13.12 1.66 7.15
CA THR A 95 -14.25 0.76 7.42
C THR A 95 -15.41 1.44 8.15
N HIS A 96 -15.12 2.43 9.00
CA HIS A 96 -16.16 3.25 9.63
C HIS A 96 -16.99 3.98 8.58
N VAL A 97 -16.36 4.54 7.53
CA VAL A 97 -17.10 5.21 6.44
C VAL A 97 -18.04 4.26 5.72
N ALA A 98 -17.62 3.03 5.39
CA ALA A 98 -18.49 2.06 4.73
C ALA A 98 -19.74 1.73 5.56
N LYS A 99 -19.64 1.78 6.90
CA LYS A 99 -20.79 1.61 7.80
C LYS A 99 -21.67 2.86 7.87
N PHE A 100 -21.09 4.07 7.81
CA PHE A 100 -21.83 5.33 7.85
C PHE A 100 -22.44 5.76 6.50
N SER A 101 -21.88 5.34 5.37
CA SER A 101 -22.42 5.62 4.03
C SER A 101 -23.57 4.69 3.63
N ALA A 102 -23.75 3.59 4.35
CA ALA A 102 -24.83 2.61 4.13
C ALA A 102 -26.18 3.02 4.73
N GLN A 103 -26.27 4.16 5.44
CA GLN A 103 -27.51 4.69 6.00
C GLN A 103 -27.58 6.19 5.74
N ASP A 104 -28.75 6.69 5.32
CA ASP A 104 -29.12 8.11 5.16
C ASP A 104 -28.97 8.88 6.49
N SER A 105 -27.74 9.08 6.95
CA SER A 105 -27.44 9.78 8.18
C SER A 105 -27.24 11.26 7.90
N LEU A 106 -27.90 12.12 8.67
CA LEU A 106 -27.86 13.59 8.60
C LEU A 106 -26.43 14.18 8.68
N TRP A 107 -25.43 13.37 9.02
CA TRP A 107 -24.02 13.73 9.20
C TRP A 107 -23.11 13.19 8.09
N ALA A 108 -23.69 12.60 7.04
CA ALA A 108 -22.95 11.95 5.96
C ALA A 108 -21.93 12.88 5.30
N ASP A 109 -22.18 14.20 5.22
CA ASP A 109 -21.25 15.14 4.58
C ASP A 109 -20.28 15.83 5.55
N GLN A 110 -20.59 15.91 6.84
CA GLN A 110 -19.77 16.66 7.80
C GLN A 110 -18.59 15.83 8.35
N GLY A 111 -18.71 14.50 8.38
CA GLY A 111 -17.63 13.59 8.82
C GLY A 111 -16.67 13.16 7.70
N LYS A 112 -17.06 13.23 6.42
CA LYS A 112 -16.22 12.74 5.30
C LYS A 112 -14.85 13.43 5.26
N HIS A 113 -14.79 14.75 5.46
CA HIS A 113 -13.54 15.51 5.32
C HIS A 113 -12.50 15.26 6.42
N GLU A 114 -12.90 14.82 7.62
CA GLU A 114 -11.96 14.49 8.71
C GLU A 114 -11.52 13.03 8.65
N ILE A 115 -12.37 12.12 8.14
CA ILE A 115 -12.09 10.68 8.10
C ILE A 115 -11.19 10.30 6.90
N PHE A 116 -11.22 11.08 5.82
CA PHE A 116 -10.38 10.88 4.62
C PHE A 116 -9.07 11.68 4.63
N GLN A 117 -8.54 12.03 5.81
CA GLN A 117 -7.22 12.65 5.88
C GLN A 117 -6.13 11.60 5.89
N PRO A 118 -5.12 11.71 5.00
CA PRO A 118 -3.98 10.81 5.05
C PRO A 118 -3.22 11.05 6.36
N THR A 119 -2.91 9.97 7.06
CA THR A 119 -2.02 9.99 8.22
C THR A 119 -0.61 10.44 7.84
N GLN A 120 -0.19 10.16 6.61
CA GLN A 120 1.08 10.60 6.08
C GLN A 120 1.00 10.83 4.58
N THR A 121 1.61 11.91 4.10
CA THR A 121 1.81 12.18 2.67
C THR A 121 3.29 12.24 2.38
N TYR A 122 3.74 11.50 1.37
CA TYR A 122 5.15 11.42 1.00
C TYR A 122 5.46 12.37 -0.17
N PRO A 123 6.72 12.79 -0.30
CA PRO A 123 7.18 13.49 -1.51
C PRO A 123 6.97 12.65 -2.77
N ALA A 124 6.91 13.30 -3.92
CA ALA A 124 6.91 12.62 -5.20
C ALA A 124 8.23 11.85 -5.39
N MET A 125 8.15 10.58 -5.74
CA MET A 125 9.28 9.66 -5.89
C MET A 125 9.32 9.07 -7.29
N THR A 126 10.53 8.89 -7.79
CA THR A 126 10.86 8.15 -9.00
C THR A 126 11.07 6.66 -8.70
N VAL A 127 11.15 5.82 -9.73
CA VAL A 127 11.47 4.39 -9.58
C VAL A 127 12.78 4.19 -8.81
N ARG A 128 13.82 4.98 -9.13
CA ARG A 128 15.12 4.89 -8.47
C ARG A 128 15.06 5.28 -6.98
N GLU A 129 14.28 6.29 -6.64
CA GLU A 129 14.08 6.68 -5.23
C GLU A 129 13.28 5.62 -4.46
N LEU A 130 12.31 4.96 -5.10
CA LEU A 130 11.59 3.82 -4.52
C LEU A 130 12.52 2.61 -4.34
N ALA A 131 13.38 2.33 -5.33
CA ALA A 131 14.37 1.25 -5.28
C ALA A 131 15.40 1.41 -4.16
N ALA A 132 15.73 2.65 -3.81
CA ALA A 132 16.69 2.98 -2.76
C ALA A 132 16.07 3.01 -1.35
N ARG A 133 14.74 2.84 -1.22
CA ARG A 133 14.09 2.86 0.09
C ARG A 133 14.26 1.52 0.80
N GLU A 134 14.63 1.58 2.07
CA GLU A 134 14.53 0.43 2.97
C GLU A 134 13.07 -0.04 3.07
N GLU A 135 12.89 -1.33 3.39
CA GLU A 135 11.56 -1.86 3.67
C GLU A 135 10.90 -1.01 4.78
N PRO A 136 9.60 -0.70 4.63
CA PRO A 136 8.87 0.02 5.67
C PRO A 136 8.96 -0.76 6.98
N ARG A 137 9.49 -0.10 8.02
CA ARG A 137 9.48 -0.65 9.39
C ARG A 137 8.03 -0.74 9.89
N PRO A 138 7.68 -1.83 10.61
CA PRO A 138 6.31 -2.11 11.04
C PRO A 138 5.81 -1.20 12.16
#